data_AF-A0AAD4UZU0-F1
#
_entry.id   AF-A0AAD4UZU0-F1
#
_cell.length_a   1.000
_cell.length_b   1.000
_cell.length_c   1.000
_cell.angle_alpha   90.00
_cell.angle_beta   90.00
_cell.angle_gamma   90.00
#
_symmetry.space_group_name_H-M   'P 1'
#
loop_
_entity.id
_entity.type
_entity.pdbx_description
1 polymer ?
#
loop_
_entity_poly.entity_id
_entity_poly.type
_entity_poly.pdbx_seq_one_letter_code
_entity_poly.pdbx_strand_id
1 'polypeptide(L)'
;MEKIQSPYKAHCLVLPYPSQGHINPMLQFSKLLVHKGVKVTLVTTQFVYNTIMQAAGLLSSCNILLQETISDGYDEGRSAQAESIAAYVE
;
A
#
# COMPACT_ATOMS: atom_id res chain seq x y z
N MET A 1 2.81 -23.46 -21.63
CA MET A 1 3.90 -23.65 -20.65
C MET A 1 3.48 -22.98 -19.36
N GLU A 2 3.05 -23.75 -18.35
CA GLU A 2 2.86 -23.22 -17.00
C GLU A 2 4.21 -22.72 -16.49
N LYS A 3 4.30 -21.42 -16.17
CA LYS A 3 5.44 -20.91 -15.42
C LYS A 3 5.36 -21.52 -14.03
N ILE A 4 6.16 -22.56 -13.78
CA ILE A 4 6.44 -23.03 -12.42
C ILE A 4 7.05 -21.84 -11.69
N GLN A 5 6.24 -21.17 -10.86
CA GLN A 5 6.70 -20.08 -10.02
C GLN A 5 7.68 -20.70 -9.03
N SER A 6 8.98 -20.39 -9.15
CA SER A 6 9.94 -20.74 -8.12
C SER A 6 9.46 -20.17 -6.78
N PRO A 7 9.63 -20.87 -5.66
CA PRO A 7 9.26 -20.31 -4.35
C PRO A 7 9.94 -18.94 -4.19
N TYR A 8 9.15 -17.93 -3.83
CA TYR A 8 9.66 -16.57 -3.63
C TYR A 8 10.81 -16.60 -2.63
N LYS A 9 11.87 -15.83 -2.90
CA LYS A 9 13.05 -15.78 -2.01
C LYS A 9 12.73 -15.16 -0.65
N ALA A 10 11.74 -14.27 -0.60
CA ALA A 10 11.23 -13.61 0.59
C ALA A 10 9.83 -13.02 0.32
N HIS A 11 9.09 -12.71 1.39
CA HIS A 11 7.86 -11.93 1.34
C HIS A 11 8.03 -10.68 2.21
N CYS A 12 7.94 -9.50 1.59
CA CYS A 12 8.08 -8.21 2.26
C CYS A 12 6.72 -7.54 2.46
N LEU A 13 6.50 -7.02 3.66
CA LEU A 13 5.38 -6.13 3.98
C LEU A 13 5.87 -4.68 3.89
N VAL A 14 5.23 -3.86 3.07
CA VAL A 14 5.60 -2.47 2.84
C VAL A 14 4.51 -1.57 3.40
N LEU A 15 4.86 -0.78 4.43
CA LEU A 15 3.95 0.14 5.12
C LEU A 15 4.39 1.59 4.92
N PRO A 16 3.96 2.28 3.84
CA PRO A 16 4.19 3.70 3.70
C PRO A 16 3.44 4.51 4.76
N TYR A 17 4.00 5.67 5.12
CA TYR A 17 3.22 6.72 5.77
C TYR A 17 2.05 7.14 4.86
N PRO A 18 0.83 7.37 5.39
CA PRO A 18 -0.39 7.56 4.58
C PRO A 18 -0.46 8.95 3.92
N SER A 19 0.57 9.39 3.22
CA SER A 19 0.55 10.60 2.39
C SER A 19 1.09 10.32 1.00
N GLN A 20 0.56 11.02 0.00
CA GLN A 20 0.89 10.76 -1.41
C GLN A 20 2.39 10.82 -1.70
N GLY A 21 3.10 11.74 -1.04
CA GLY A 21 4.55 11.90 -1.13
C GLY A 21 5.36 10.69 -0.65
N HIS A 22 4.80 9.85 0.23
CA HIS A 22 5.42 8.62 0.70
C HIS A 22 4.89 7.39 -0.04
N ILE A 23 3.59 7.34 -0.37
CA ILE A 23 2.96 6.21 -1.06
C ILE A 23 3.59 5.98 -2.44
N ASN A 24 3.77 7.04 -3.24
CA ASN A 24 4.29 6.90 -4.59
C ASN A 24 5.71 6.32 -4.63
N PRO A 25 6.70 6.83 -3.88
CA PRO A 25 8.02 6.21 -3.79
C PRO A 25 7.97 4.76 -3.31
N MET A 26 7.18 4.46 -2.27
CA MET A 26 7.09 3.10 -1.72
C MET A 26 6.44 2.12 -2.69
N LEU A 27 5.49 2.57 -3.51
CA LEU A 27 4.94 1.77 -4.59
C LEU A 27 5.98 1.46 -5.67
N GLN A 28 6.79 2.44 -6.09
CA GLN A 28 7.86 2.21 -7.07
C GLN A 28 8.94 1.27 -6.50
N PHE A 29 9.31 1.45 -5.23
CA PHE A 29 10.20 0.54 -4.52
C PHE A 29 9.64 -0.90 -4.49
N SER A 30 8.35 -1.05 -4.21
CA SER A 30 7.67 -2.35 -4.21
C SER A 30 7.72 -3.03 -5.58
N LYS A 31 7.53 -2.27 -6.68
CA LYS A 31 7.68 -2.78 -8.05
C LYS A 31 9.10 -3.28 -8.34
N LEU A 32 10.12 -2.57 -7.83
CA LEU A 32 11.52 -3.00 -7.96
C LEU A 32 11.79 -4.31 -7.20
N LEU A 33 11.24 -4.48 -6.00
CA LEU A 33 11.34 -5.73 -5.24
C LEU A 33 10.69 -6.90 -5.97
N VAL A 34 9.49 -6.68 -6.52
CA VAL A 34 8.80 -7.68 -7.35
C VAL A 34 9.65 -8.09 -8.55
N HIS A 35 10.29 -7.13 -9.24
CA HIS A 35 11.19 -7.42 -10.36
C HIS A 35 12.42 -8.25 -9.94
N LYS A 36 12.83 -8.20 -8.66
CA LYS A 36 13.90 -9.03 -8.09
C LYS A 36 13.42 -10.40 -7.56
N GLY A 37 12.14 -10.75 -7.76
CA GLY A 37 11.58 -12.04 -7.37
C GLY A 37 11.15 -12.11 -5.90
N VAL A 38 10.90 -10.96 -5.27
CA VAL A 38 10.36 -10.86 -3.91
C VAL A 38 8.84 -10.71 -4.00
N LYS A 39 8.10 -11.47 -3.19
CA LYS A 39 6.66 -11.24 -3.02
C LYS A 39 6.47 -9.99 -2.16
N VAL A 40 5.58 -9.09 -2.55
CA VAL A 40 5.35 -7.85 -1.80
C VAL A 40 3.88 -7.70 -1.48
N THR A 41 3.58 -7.36 -0.22
CA THR A 41 2.28 -6.84 0.18
C THR A 41 2.45 -5.38 0.54
N LEU A 42 1.84 -4.48 -0.23
CA LEU A 42 1.75 -3.06 0.09
C LEU A 42 0.52 -2.85 0.98
N VAL A 43 0.72 -2.29 2.16
CA VAL A 43 -0.35 -2.02 3.12
C VAL A 43 -0.58 -0.53 3.22
N THR A 44 -1.80 -0.08 2.95
CA THR A 44 -2.20 1.32 3.14
C THR A 44 -3.34 1.42 4.14
N THR A 45 -3.66 2.63 4.57
CA THR A 45 -4.87 2.83 5.39
C THR A 45 -6.13 2.67 4.53
N GLN A 46 -7.27 2.34 5.14
CA GLN A 46 -8.53 2.18 4.40
C GLN A 46 -8.91 3.46 3.65
N PHE A 47 -8.74 4.62 4.29
CA PHE A 47 -8.99 5.91 3.65
C PHE A 47 -8.13 6.07 2.39
N VAL A 48 -6.80 5.86 2.51
CA VAL A 48 -5.87 6.00 1.39
C VAL A 48 -6.24 5.06 0.24
N TYR A 49 -6.65 3.83 0.56
CA TYR A 49 -7.10 2.88 -0.42
C TYR A 49 -8.32 3.40 -1.20
N ASN A 50 -9.35 3.86 -0.48
CA ASN A 50 -10.59 4.36 -1.06
C ASN A 50 -10.40 5.64 -1.87
N THR A 51 -9.49 6.53 -1.49
CA THR A 51 -9.33 7.83 -2.16
C THR A 51 -8.21 7.86 -3.19
N ILE A 52 -7.06 7.23 -2.93
CA ILE A 52 -5.86 7.36 -3.78
C ILE A 52 -5.70 6.15 -4.68
N MET A 53 -5.75 4.93 -4.13
CA MET A 53 -5.46 3.71 -4.91
C MET A 53 -6.56 3.39 -5.91
N GLN A 54 -7.84 3.54 -5.52
CA GLN A 54 -8.97 3.37 -6.44
C GLN A 54 -8.97 4.45 -7.54
N ALA A 55 -8.80 5.73 -7.17
CA ALA A 55 -8.80 6.83 -8.14
C ALA A 55 -7.64 6.77 -9.14
N ALA A 56 -6.46 6.31 -8.71
CA ALA A 56 -5.28 6.24 -9.56
C ALA A 56 -5.19 4.95 -10.41
N GLY A 57 -6.15 4.02 -10.29
CA GLY A 57 -6.15 2.76 -11.03
C GLY A 57 -4.92 1.88 -10.76
N LEU A 58 -4.25 2.07 -9.62
CA LEU A 58 -2.96 1.46 -9.29
C LEU A 58 -3.04 -0.05 -8.99
N LEU A 59 -4.26 -0.58 -8.88
CA LEU A 59 -4.58 -1.96 -8.53
C LEU A 59 -4.35 -2.98 -9.66
N SER A 60 -4.22 -2.54 -10.90
CA SER A 60 -4.64 -3.38 -12.03
C SER A 60 -3.52 -4.00 -12.88
N SER A 61 -2.48 -4.66 -12.31
CA SER A 61 -1.64 -5.52 -13.20
C SER A 61 -0.63 -6.50 -12.59
N CYS A 62 -0.41 -6.57 -11.28
CA CYS A 62 0.69 -7.40 -10.76
C CYS A 62 0.25 -8.45 -9.74
N ASN A 63 0.15 -9.71 -10.18
CA ASN A 63 -0.18 -10.86 -9.31
C ASN A 63 0.81 -11.09 -8.15
N ILE A 64 1.96 -10.40 -8.15
CA ILE A 64 3.02 -10.53 -7.14
C ILE A 64 3.00 -9.35 -6.15
N LEU A 65 2.37 -8.23 -6.52
CA LEU A 65 2.14 -7.08 -5.64
C LEU A 65 0.72 -7.18 -5.09
N LEU A 66 0.59 -7.74 -3.88
CA LEU A 66 -0.67 -7.74 -3.16
C LEU A 66 -0.88 -6.37 -2.52
N GLN A 67 -2.15 -5.96 -2.41
CA GLN A 67 -2.51 -4.72 -1.75
C GLN A 67 -3.52 -5.01 -0.64
N GLU A 68 -3.18 -4.66 0.59
CA GLU A 68 -4.01 -4.87 1.78
C GLU A 68 -4.24 -3.54 2.49
N THR A 69 -5.23 -3.52 3.39
CA THR A 69 -5.56 -2.32 4.16
C THR A 69 -5.52 -2.55 5.66
N ILE A 70 -5.16 -1.50 6.39
CA ILE A 70 -5.28 -1.43 7.85
C ILE A 70 -6.09 -0.18 8.24
N SER A 71 -6.65 -0.18 9.45
CA SER A 71 -7.24 1.03 10.01
C SER A 71 -6.14 1.89 10.65
N ASP A 72 -6.23 3.20 10.45
CA ASP A 72 -5.46 4.22 11.19
C ASP A 72 -6.29 4.91 12.28
N GLY A 73 -7.49 4.39 12.58
CA GLY A 73 -8.45 5.01 13.49
C GLY A 73 -9.33 6.09 12.85
N TYR A 74 -9.06 6.48 11.60
CA TYR A 74 -9.75 7.57 10.90
C TYR A 74 -10.08 7.20 9.44
N ASP A 75 -10.75 6.05 9.28
CA ASP A 75 -10.97 5.40 7.98
C ASP A 75 -11.83 6.20 6.99
N GLU A 76 -12.66 7.13 7.47
CA GLU A 76 -13.62 7.88 6.63
C GLU A 76 -13.11 9.28 6.25
N GLY A 77 -12.24 9.89 7.06
CA GLY A 77 -11.88 11.30 6.87
C GLY A 77 -10.47 11.72 7.27
N ARG A 78 -9.61 10.81 7.75
CA ARG A 78 -8.27 11.18 8.29
C ARG A 78 -8.36 12.33 9.29
N SER A 79 -7.57 13.39 9.10
CA SER A 79 -7.58 14.60 9.94
C SER A 79 -8.91 15.36 9.90
N ALA A 80 -9.75 15.17 8.88
CA ALA A 80 -11.09 15.78 8.83
C ALA A 80 -12.12 15.03 9.68
N GLN A 81 -11.84 13.78 10.05
CA GLN A 81 -12.64 13.01 11.01
C GLN A 81 -12.22 13.26 12.46
N ALA A 82 -10.97 13.69 12.68
CA ALA A 82 -10.46 14.03 14.00
C ALA A 82 -11.03 15.36 14.52
N GLU A 83 -11.19 15.46 15.85
CA GLU A 83 -11.63 16.70 16.52
C GLU A 83 -10.64 17.85 16.32
N SER A 84 -9.36 17.54 16.14
CA SER A 84 -8.30 18.50 15.82
C SER A 84 -7.12 17.80 15.14
N ILE A 85 -6.22 18.59 14.54
CA ILE A 85 -4.97 18.07 13.99
C ILE A 85 -4.10 17.44 15.09
N ALA A 86 -4.12 18.00 16.30
CA ALA A 86 -3.36 17.45 17.44
C ALA A 86 -3.88 16.05 17.80
N ALA A 87 -5.19 15.87 17.88
CA ALA A 87 -5.82 14.58 18.17
C ALA A 87 -5.54 13.51 17.10
N TYR A 88 -5.27 13.92 15.85
CA TYR A 88 -4.87 12.99 14.77
C TYR A 88 -3.40 12.56 14.86
N VAL A 89 -2.55 13.33 15.56
CA VAL A 89 -1.09 13.13 15.61
C VAL A 89 -0.64 12.54 16.96
N GLU A 90 -1.44 12.67 18.02
CA GLU A 90 -1.28 11.96 19.30
C GLU A 90 -1.53 10.45 19.16
#